data_AF-A0A418LYV3-F1
#
_entry.id   AF-A0A418LYV3-F1
#
_cell.length_a   1.000
_cell.length_b   1.000
_cell.length_c   1.000
_cell.angle_alpha   90.00
_cell.angle_beta   90.00
_cell.angle_gamma   90.00
#
_symmetry.space_group_name_H-M   'P 1'
#
loop_
_entity.id
_entity.type
_entity.pdbx_description
1 polymer ?
#
loop_
_entity_poly.entity_id
_entity_poly.type
_entity_poly.pdbx_seq_one_letter_code
_entity_poly.pdbx_strand_id
1 'polypeptide(L)'
;MKTQLKKAGLNEVRLAATTLILAEGFTTTLCVKDFLRKRNYLAQREHIADWLYAVAKQEGWSINDNGLFRIFHFPRLKPQLQ
;
A
#
# COMPACT_ATOMS: atom_id res chain seq x y z
N MET A 1 -22.76 18.89 7.89
CA MET A 1 -22.91 17.65 7.09
C MET A 1 -22.12 16.54 7.76
N LYS A 2 -22.72 15.37 8.03
CA LYS A 2 -21.97 14.17 8.44
C LYS A 2 -21.35 13.57 7.19
N THR A 3 -20.07 13.81 6.95
CA THR A 3 -19.33 13.19 5.85
C THR A 3 -19.24 11.69 6.14
N GLN A 4 -20.03 10.88 5.46
CA GLN A 4 -19.99 9.43 5.63
C GLN A 4 -18.65 8.92 5.08
N LEU A 5 -17.79 8.41 5.97
CA LEU A 5 -16.49 7.88 5.56
C LEU A 5 -16.68 6.62 4.71
N LYS A 6 -16.05 6.59 3.53
CA LYS A 6 -16.06 5.41 2.65
C LYS A 6 -15.04 4.39 3.15
N LYS A 7 -15.42 3.12 3.29
CA LYS A 7 -14.45 2.04 3.60
C LYS A 7 -13.48 1.89 2.42
N ALA A 8 -12.18 1.89 2.69
CA ALA A 8 -11.17 1.67 1.66
C ALA A 8 -11.21 0.21 1.16
N GLY A 9 -11.38 0.01 -0.14
CA GLY A 9 -11.34 -1.31 -0.78
C GLY A 9 -10.01 -1.55 -1.51
N LEU A 10 -9.92 -2.70 -2.18
CA LEU A 10 -8.74 -3.11 -2.96
C LEU A 10 -8.24 -2.01 -3.91
N ASN A 11 -9.15 -1.39 -4.68
CA ASN A 11 -8.79 -0.39 -5.68
C ASN A 11 -8.21 0.89 -5.06
N GLU A 12 -8.78 1.34 -3.94
CA GLU A 12 -8.27 2.53 -3.24
C GLU A 12 -6.93 2.26 -2.56
N VAL A 13 -6.75 1.07 -1.97
CA VAL A 13 -5.46 0.65 -1.42
C VAL A 13 -4.40 0.55 -2.50
N ARG A 14 -4.72 -0.07 -3.64
CA ARG A 14 -3.84 -0.17 -4.81
C ARG A 14 -3.40 1.20 -5.28
N LEU A 15 -4.36 2.11 -5.54
CA LEU A 15 -4.06 3.45 -6.02
C LEU A 15 -3.16 4.21 -5.03
N ALA A 16 -3.51 4.22 -3.74
CA ALA A 16 -2.74 4.89 -2.70
C ALA A 16 -1.32 4.33 -2.59
N ALA A 17 -1.18 3.01 -2.59
CA ALA A 17 0.12 2.34 -2.50
C ALA A 17 1.00 2.64 -3.72
N THR A 18 0.45 2.53 -4.93
CA THR A 18 1.12 2.89 -6.17
C THR A 18 1.59 4.35 -6.16
N THR A 19 0.74 5.30 -5.74
CA THR A 19 1.13 6.72 -5.63
C THR A 19 2.29 6.90 -4.67
N LEU A 20 2.25 6.25 -3.50
CA LEU A 20 3.31 6.37 -2.50
C LEU A 20 4.63 5.74 -2.96
N ILE A 21 4.58 4.57 -3.61
CA ILE A 21 5.79 3.92 -4.14
C ILE A 21 6.39 4.75 -5.28
N LEU A 22 5.57 5.37 -6.14
CA LEU A 22 6.07 6.27 -7.18
C LEU A 22 6.74 7.52 -6.61
N ALA A 23 6.22 8.07 -5.50
CA ALA A 23 6.76 9.28 -4.89
C ALA A 23 8.02 9.00 -4.04
N GLU A 24 8.03 7.92 -3.26
CA GLU A 24 9.02 7.67 -2.21
C GLU A 24 9.91 6.44 -2.49
N GLY A 25 9.64 5.71 -3.58
CA GLY A 25 10.29 4.44 -3.91
C GLY A 25 9.81 3.23 -3.09
N PHE A 26 8.97 3.44 -2.07
CA PHE A 26 8.39 2.38 -1.24
C PHE A 26 7.11 2.84 -0.53
N THR A 27 6.40 1.90 0.10
CA THR A 27 5.34 2.23 1.05
C THR A 27 5.21 1.21 2.16
N THR A 28 4.41 1.54 3.17
CA THR A 28 4.04 0.65 4.27
C THR A 28 2.53 0.73 4.50
N THR A 29 1.97 -0.23 5.24
CA THR A 29 0.56 -0.18 5.66
C THR A 29 0.21 1.13 6.37
N LEU A 30 1.13 1.68 7.17
CA LEU A 30 0.91 2.93 7.90
C LEU A 30 0.79 4.12 6.93
N CYS A 31 1.71 4.24 5.98
CA CYS A 31 1.69 5.30 4.98
C CYS A 31 0.41 5.26 4.15
N VAL A 32 -0.01 4.07 3.69
CA VAL A 32 -1.25 3.90 2.92
C VAL A 32 -2.48 4.28 3.76
N LYS A 33 -2.54 3.84 5.01
CA LYS A 33 -3.63 4.16 5.95
C LYS A 33 -3.76 5.68 6.13
N ASP A 34 -2.66 6.37 6.39
CA ASP A 34 -2.67 7.81 6.63
C ASP A 34 -2.99 8.60 5.35
N PHE A 35 -2.50 8.14 4.20
CA PHE A 35 -2.83 8.71 2.89
C PHE A 35 -4.33 8.62 2.56
N LEU A 36 -4.95 7.50 2.89
CA LEU A 36 -6.39 7.27 2.70
C LEU A 36 -7.24 8.06 3.70
N ARG A 37 -6.82 8.14 4.97
CA ARG A 37 -7.53 8.94 6.00
C ARG A 37 -7.58 10.42 5.63
N LYS A 38 -6.49 10.97 5.09
CA LYS A 38 -6.44 12.35 4.57
C LYS A 38 -7.43 12.60 3.42
N ARG A 39 -7.97 11.54 2.81
CA ARG A 39 -8.97 11.57 1.73
C ARG A 39 -10.35 11.09 2.19
N ASN A 40 -10.63 11.14 3.49
CA ASN A 40 -11.92 10.77 4.08
C ASN A 40 -12.32 9.30 3.91
N TYR A 41 -11.34 8.39 3.87
CA TYR A 41 -11.60 6.95 3.93
C TYR A 41 -11.51 6.40 5.35
N LEU A 42 -12.41 5.46 5.67
CA LEU A 42 -12.27 4.57 6.81
C LEU A 42 -11.22 3.50 6.48
N ALA A 43 -10.00 3.73 6.97
CA ALA A 43 -8.85 2.85 6.78
C ALA A 43 -8.41 2.25 8.13
N GLN A 44 -8.91 1.05 8.43
CA GLN A 44 -8.46 0.24 9.57
C GLN A 44 -7.17 -0.50 9.20
N ARG A 45 -6.20 -0.56 10.13
CA ARG A 45 -4.85 -1.07 9.83
C ARG A 45 -4.86 -2.49 9.27
N GLU A 46 -5.56 -3.41 9.92
CA GLU A 46 -5.68 -4.81 9.50
C GLU A 46 -6.25 -4.91 8.08
N HIS A 47 -7.35 -4.18 7.82
CA HIS A 47 -7.98 -4.17 6.51
C HIS A 47 -7.07 -3.62 5.40
N ILE A 48 -6.29 -2.57 5.69
CA ILE A 48 -5.30 -2.05 4.74
C ILE A 48 -4.16 -3.04 4.55
N ALA A 49 -3.71 -3.73 5.60
CA ALA A 49 -2.64 -4.73 5.50
C ALA A 49 -3.05 -5.88 4.59
N ASP A 50 -4.27 -6.39 4.74
CA ASP A 50 -4.81 -7.48 3.93
C ASP A 50 -4.88 -7.09 2.45
N TRP A 51 -5.46 -5.93 2.15
CA TRP A 51 -5.55 -5.46 0.77
C TRP A 51 -4.19 -5.14 0.17
N LEU A 52 -3.29 -4.51 0.93
CA LEU A 52 -1.97 -4.16 0.44
C LEU A 52 -1.15 -5.42 0.14
N TYR A 53 -1.28 -6.45 0.98
CA TYR A 53 -0.68 -7.75 0.71
C TYR A 53 -1.29 -8.44 -0.51
N ALA A 54 -2.61 -8.38 -0.69
CA ALA A 54 -3.28 -8.92 -1.87
C ALA A 54 -2.81 -8.24 -3.17
N VAL A 55 -2.74 -6.90 -3.18
CA VAL A 55 -2.21 -6.11 -4.30
C VAL A 55 -0.77 -6.51 -4.60
N ALA A 56 0.08 -6.55 -3.57
CA ALA A 56 1.49 -6.89 -3.74
C ALA A 56 1.68 -8.29 -4.32
N LYS A 57 0.89 -9.27 -3.88
CA LYS A 57 0.88 -10.62 -4.46
C LYS A 57 0.42 -10.63 -5.91
N GLN A 58 -0.68 -9.93 -6.22
CA GLN A 58 -1.26 -9.90 -7.56
C GLN A 58 -0.33 -9.22 -8.58
N GLU A 59 0.42 -8.20 -8.16
CA GLU A 59 1.28 -7.41 -9.04
C GLU A 59 2.77 -7.80 -8.98
N GLY A 60 3.12 -8.83 -8.21
CA GLY A 60 4.51 -9.29 -8.08
C GLY A 60 5.43 -8.29 -7.39
N TRP A 61 4.89 -7.45 -6.51
CA TRP A 61 5.68 -6.47 -5.77
C TRP A 61 6.65 -7.15 -4.80
N SER A 62 7.77 -6.49 -4.54
CA SER A 62 8.73 -6.95 -3.54
C SER A 62 8.24 -6.56 -2.15
N ILE A 63 8.28 -7.52 -1.22
CA ILE A 63 7.87 -7.34 0.17
C ILE A 63 9.08 -7.67 1.05
N ASN A 64 9.53 -6.70 1.84
CA ASN A 64 10.55 -6.89 2.86
C ASN A 64 9.91 -6.75 4.25
N ASP A 65 10.15 -7.71 5.12
CA ASP A 65 9.68 -7.67 6.51
C ASP A 65 10.89 -7.44 7.42
N ASN A 66 10.91 -6.32 8.14
CA ASN A 66 11.99 -5.98 9.05
C ASN A 66 11.74 -6.45 10.49
N GLY A 67 10.70 -7.27 10.72
CA GLY A 67 10.29 -7.75 12.04
C GLY A 67 9.36 -6.80 12.79
N LEU A 68 9.20 -5.55 12.34
CA LEU A 68 8.26 -4.57 12.90
C LEU A 68 7.10 -4.27 11.94
N PHE A 69 7.40 -4.19 10.65
CA PHE A 69 6.42 -3.97 9.60
C PHE A 69 6.95 -4.40 8.23
N ARG A 70 6.00 -4.57 7.31
CA ARG A 70 6.30 -4.86 5.90
C ARG A 70 6.49 -3.57 5.11
N ILE A 71 7.51 -3.60 4.27
CA ILE A 71 7.88 -2.56 3.31
C ILE A 71 7.60 -3.11 1.91
N PHE A 72 6.86 -2.35 1.12
CA PHE A 72 6.41 -2.74 -0.21
C PHE A 72 7.11 -1.87 -1.26
N HIS A 73 7.63 -2.51 -2.30
CA HIS A 73 8.26 -1.86 -3.44
C HIS A 73 7.73 -2.44 -4.76
N PHE A 74 7.80 -1.68 -5.84
CA PHE A 74 7.63 -2.25 -7.17
C PHE A 74 8.66 -3.37 -7.43
N PRO A 75 8.35 -4.29 -8.36
CA PRO A 75 9.29 -5.32 -8.77
C PRO A 75 10.60 -4.68 -9.22
N ARG A 76 11.71 -5.05 -8.59
CA ARG A 76 13.03 -4.65 -9.10
C ARG A 76 13.37 -5.57 -10.27
N LEU A 77 13.61 -4.98 -11.43
CA LEU A 77 14.29 -5.69 -12.50
C LEU A 77 15.69 -6.06 -11.96
N LYS A 78 15.96 -7.36 -11.79
CA LYS A 78 17.33 -7.80 -11.52
C LYS A 78 18.14 -7.41 -12.75
N PRO A 79 19.23 -6.63 -12.62
CA PRO A 79 20.14 -6.42 -13.74
C PRO A 79 20.61 -7.80 -14.18
N GLN A 80 20.38 -8.17 -15.44
CA GLN A 80 21.07 -9.30 -16.04
C GLN A 80 22.53 -8.86 -16.14
N LEU A 81 23.37 -9.33 -15.23
CA LEU A 81 24.81 -9.27 -15.41
C LEU A 81 25.12 -10.16 -16.62
N GLN A 82 25.44 -9.52 -17.75
CA GLN A 82 26.04 -10.17 -18.91
C GLN A 82 27.51 -10.46 -18.64
#